data_AF-A0A150B7C0-F1
#
_entry.id   AF-A0A150B7C0-F1
#
_cell.length_a   1.000
_cell.length_b   1.000
_cell.length_c   1.000
_cell.angle_alpha   90.00
_cell.angle_beta   90.00
_cell.angle_gamma   90.00
#
_symmetry.space_group_name_H-M   'P 1'
#
loop_
_entity.id
_entity.type
_entity.pdbx_description
1 polymer ?
#
loop_
_entity_poly.entity_id
_entity_poly.type
_entity_poly.pdbx_seq_one_letter_code
_entity_poly.pdbx_strand_id
1 'polypeptide(L)'
;SIEEYFVALKLSKLSEKEILNYVENNYLDEGYYEVFKFTAGLLRNYNQQNLILDKLETKDIYLYRQCLEARFSFNNSLDKIWSKEYLEEYFVQVRKSYLNIIDSFFRNIKSEFYPWCKHRDWCSNDKVTIVGSLDRTALTLSIEIVKNDVDEKTIIVSEEASTATMESQDENGNVISTPIISFQSSNHWYFDLKQTDLGLDSSREVALYIVKNQLKELIEKQRLFKYESPESIVPCIEYVLKDLPSEFFSLRELNGELSRVSLSKHPAQRILEVLLYGDNIFTYLQSRGLYGRLNNEFVTGVLMQFFKLIEEKIEFREYLLLQSDIKPSENTHSILDLWSEERIKDRLKQFFEFYQKAYRNLVERCFISIHRHMRLYEAGPVRFEIGLEKYEERYSGISIEWFPVKTLEEAIPILKEEKAKWFGDDGFETKLATIDQELLRLDRKLVGGHTLRSSVINPYLYDETKLRNMVYGEIKEELKYVLGDLK
;
A
#
# COMPACT_ATOMS: atom_id res chain seq x y z
N SER A 1 5.97 -30.07 -4.35
CA SER A 1 5.84 -31.53 -4.16
C SER A 1 7.23 -32.20 -4.25
N ILE A 2 7.32 -33.53 -4.30
CA ILE A 2 8.61 -34.25 -4.45
C ILE A 2 9.21 -34.11 -5.85
N GLU A 3 8.37 -33.88 -6.87
CA GLU A 3 8.78 -33.77 -8.28
C GLU A 3 9.60 -32.49 -8.52
N GLU A 4 9.12 -31.35 -8.03
CA GLU A 4 9.77 -30.05 -8.13
C GLU A 4 11.14 -30.06 -7.42
N TYR A 5 11.26 -30.82 -6.33
CA TYR A 5 12.54 -31.00 -5.64
C TYR A 5 13.57 -31.70 -6.52
N PHE A 6 13.19 -32.77 -7.25
CA PHE A 6 14.13 -33.46 -8.14
C PHE A 6 14.53 -32.61 -9.35
N VAL A 7 13.60 -31.79 -9.87
CA VAL A 7 13.93 -30.81 -10.91
C VAL A 7 14.94 -29.78 -10.36
N ALA A 8 14.67 -29.23 -9.18
CA ALA A 8 15.57 -28.28 -8.53
C ALA A 8 16.96 -28.85 -8.25
N LEU A 9 17.05 -30.11 -7.80
CA LEU A 9 18.31 -30.81 -7.55
C LEU A 9 19.10 -31.05 -8.84
N LYS A 10 18.42 -31.25 -9.97
CA LYS A 10 19.07 -31.33 -11.28
C LYS A 10 19.61 -29.95 -11.67
N LEU A 11 18.80 -28.90 -11.53
CA LEU A 11 19.19 -27.52 -11.86
C LEU A 11 20.38 -27.04 -11.03
N SER A 12 20.43 -27.38 -9.73
CA SER A 12 21.51 -26.97 -8.83
C SER A 12 22.88 -27.56 -9.19
N LYS A 13 22.94 -28.51 -10.12
CA LYS A 13 24.16 -29.18 -10.60
C LYS A 13 24.58 -28.71 -11.99
N LEU A 14 23.80 -27.86 -12.65
CA LEU A 14 24.08 -27.35 -13.98
C LEU A 14 25.14 -26.24 -13.95
N SER A 15 25.68 -25.92 -15.12
CA SER A 15 26.55 -24.76 -15.29
C SER A 15 25.79 -23.44 -15.09
N GLU A 16 26.52 -22.38 -14.76
CA GLU A 16 25.96 -21.03 -14.57
C GLU A 16 25.13 -20.55 -15.78
N LYS A 17 25.60 -20.82 -17.00
CA LYS A 17 24.91 -20.48 -18.24
C LYS A 17 23.58 -21.21 -18.39
N GLU A 18 23.54 -22.48 -18.02
CA GLU A 18 22.32 -23.30 -18.10
C GLU A 18 21.30 -22.88 -17.05
N ILE A 19 21.75 -22.55 -15.83
CA ILE A 19 20.89 -22.02 -14.76
C ILE A 19 20.24 -20.71 -15.23
N LEU A 20 21.02 -19.76 -15.76
CA LEU A 20 20.50 -18.49 -16.27
C LEU A 20 19.48 -18.69 -17.40
N ASN A 21 19.80 -19.55 -18.37
CA ASN A 21 18.88 -19.87 -19.46
C ASN A 21 17.58 -20.50 -18.94
N TYR A 22 17.66 -21.35 -17.92
CA TYR A 22 16.46 -21.89 -17.28
C TYR A 22 15.61 -20.78 -16.63
N VAL A 23 16.23 -19.87 -15.88
CA VAL A 23 15.53 -18.74 -15.25
C VAL A 23 14.85 -17.89 -16.30
N GLU A 24 15.55 -17.50 -17.36
CA GLU A 24 15.02 -16.65 -18.44
C GLU A 24 13.79 -17.24 -19.13
N ASN A 25 13.76 -18.55 -19.31
CA ASN A 25 12.67 -19.21 -20.02
C ASN A 25 11.46 -19.53 -19.13
N ASN A 26 11.62 -19.62 -17.80
CA ASN A 26 10.59 -20.19 -16.92
C ASN A 26 10.13 -19.29 -15.77
N TYR A 27 10.75 -18.12 -15.53
CA TYR A 27 10.42 -17.28 -14.35
C TYR A 27 8.98 -16.74 -14.32
N LEU A 28 8.29 -16.70 -15.48
CA LEU A 28 6.89 -16.25 -15.58
C LEU A 28 5.88 -17.37 -15.32
N ASP A 29 6.32 -18.62 -15.36
CA ASP A 29 5.44 -19.78 -15.21
C ASP A 29 5.39 -20.21 -13.74
N GLU A 30 4.22 -19.99 -13.14
CA GLU A 30 3.93 -20.29 -11.72
C GLU A 30 4.11 -21.77 -11.37
N GLY A 31 3.96 -22.67 -12.36
CA GLY A 31 4.23 -24.10 -12.18
C GLY A 31 5.67 -24.41 -11.77
N TYR A 32 6.61 -23.49 -12.03
CA TYR A 32 8.02 -23.63 -11.64
C TYR A 32 8.40 -22.85 -10.39
N TYR A 33 7.49 -22.14 -9.72
CA TYR A 33 7.84 -21.30 -8.57
C TYR A 33 8.45 -22.11 -7.43
N GLU A 34 7.88 -23.28 -7.12
CA GLU A 34 8.45 -24.19 -6.13
C GLU A 34 9.83 -24.74 -6.55
N VAL A 35 10.04 -24.98 -7.85
CA VAL A 35 11.36 -25.39 -8.38
C VAL A 35 12.40 -24.30 -8.11
N PHE A 36 12.09 -23.03 -8.37
CA PHE A 36 13.00 -21.92 -8.10
C PHE A 36 13.33 -21.78 -6.61
N LYS A 37 12.33 -21.88 -5.73
CA LYS A 37 12.52 -21.84 -4.28
C LYS A 37 13.45 -22.94 -3.79
N PHE A 38 13.19 -24.19 -4.18
CA PHE A 38 14.08 -25.30 -3.83
C PHE A 38 15.48 -25.12 -4.42
N THR A 39 15.61 -24.62 -5.65
CA THR A 39 16.91 -24.39 -6.28
C THR A 39 17.72 -23.36 -5.49
N ALA A 40 17.11 -22.25 -5.07
CA ALA A 40 17.77 -21.23 -4.25
C ALA A 40 18.29 -21.81 -2.92
N GLY A 41 17.53 -22.70 -2.28
CA GLY A 41 17.93 -23.38 -1.04
C GLY A 41 18.98 -24.48 -1.20
N LEU A 42 19.08 -25.09 -2.39
CA LEU A 42 20.04 -26.15 -2.68
C LEU A 42 21.41 -25.63 -3.16
N LEU A 43 21.45 -24.41 -3.71
CA LEU A 43 22.69 -23.79 -4.17
C LEU A 43 23.58 -23.38 -3.00
N ARG A 44 24.63 -24.17 -2.75
CA ARG A 44 25.67 -23.91 -1.73
C ARG A 44 26.84 -23.07 -2.25
N ASN A 45 26.75 -22.56 -3.47
CA ASN A 45 27.73 -21.64 -4.05
C ASN A 45 27.10 -20.24 -4.13
N TYR A 46 27.74 -19.27 -3.48
CA TYR A 46 27.28 -17.89 -3.39
C TYR A 46 27.07 -17.23 -4.76
N ASN A 47 28.01 -17.43 -5.70
CA ASN A 47 27.93 -16.85 -7.04
C ASN A 47 26.76 -17.44 -7.83
N GLN A 48 26.58 -18.76 -7.80
CA GLN A 48 25.47 -19.41 -8.50
C GLN A 48 24.11 -19.01 -7.96
N GLN A 49 23.98 -18.87 -6.63
CA GLN A 49 22.74 -18.39 -6.01
C GLN A 49 22.45 -16.95 -6.44
N ASN A 50 23.47 -16.10 -6.50
CA ASN A 50 23.33 -14.71 -6.95
C ASN A 50 22.89 -14.58 -8.41
N LEU A 51 23.24 -15.51 -9.31
CA LEU A 51 22.75 -15.48 -10.69
C LEU A 51 21.22 -15.53 -10.77
N ILE A 52 20.59 -16.38 -9.96
CA ILE A 52 19.14 -16.50 -9.90
C ILE A 52 18.54 -15.24 -9.25
N LEU A 53 19.07 -14.83 -8.09
CA LEU A 53 18.56 -13.70 -7.34
C LEU A 53 18.68 -12.37 -8.11
N ASP A 54 19.81 -12.09 -8.75
CA ASP A 54 20.01 -10.89 -9.58
C ASP A 54 19.01 -10.81 -10.74
N LYS A 55 18.70 -11.96 -11.35
CA LYS A 55 17.75 -12.01 -12.46
C LYS A 55 16.33 -11.75 -11.96
N LEU A 56 15.91 -12.43 -10.90
CA LEU A 56 14.56 -12.30 -10.35
C LEU A 56 14.32 -10.92 -9.75
N GLU A 57 15.32 -10.31 -9.10
CA GLU A 57 15.28 -8.97 -8.50
C GLU A 57 14.86 -7.86 -9.49
N THR A 58 14.98 -8.08 -10.80
CA THR A 58 14.57 -7.09 -11.82
C THR A 58 13.39 -7.55 -12.68
N LYS A 59 12.93 -8.79 -12.49
CA LYS A 59 11.95 -9.44 -13.37
C LYS A 59 10.67 -9.87 -12.66
N ASP A 60 10.77 -10.35 -11.43
CA ASP A 60 9.64 -10.87 -10.66
C ASP A 60 9.90 -10.73 -9.15
N ILE A 61 9.41 -9.66 -8.54
CA ILE A 61 9.62 -9.40 -7.11
C ILE A 61 8.96 -10.45 -6.21
N TYR A 62 7.85 -11.04 -6.66
CA TYR A 62 7.12 -12.03 -5.89
C TYR A 62 7.92 -13.33 -5.81
N LEU A 63 8.40 -13.81 -6.95
CA LEU A 63 9.25 -15.00 -7.00
C LEU A 63 10.62 -14.73 -6.37
N TYR A 64 11.21 -13.54 -6.60
CA TYR A 64 12.45 -13.10 -5.96
C TYR A 64 12.37 -13.20 -4.45
N ARG A 65 11.33 -12.62 -3.83
CA ARG A 65 11.11 -12.69 -2.38
C ARG A 65 11.07 -14.15 -1.91
N GLN A 66 10.27 -14.99 -2.56
CA GLN A 66 10.14 -16.38 -2.15
C GLN A 66 11.46 -17.15 -2.26
N CYS A 67 12.24 -16.89 -3.31
CA CYS A 67 13.57 -17.48 -3.46
C CYS A 67 14.55 -16.95 -2.40
N LEU A 68 14.46 -15.66 -2.06
CA LEU A 68 15.28 -15.02 -1.03
C LEU A 68 14.98 -15.64 0.35
N GLU A 69 13.70 -15.84 0.70
CA GLU A 69 13.27 -16.50 1.93
C GLU A 69 13.71 -17.98 2.00
N ALA A 70 13.79 -18.66 0.86
CA ALA A 70 14.16 -20.08 0.78
C ALA A 70 15.66 -20.33 0.59
N ARG A 71 16.47 -19.29 0.40
CA ARG A 71 17.87 -19.42 -0.01
C ARG A 71 18.73 -20.11 1.04
N PHE A 72 19.83 -20.70 0.60
CA PHE A 72 20.84 -21.22 1.52
C PHE A 72 21.49 -20.07 2.31
N SER A 73 21.51 -20.18 3.65
CA SER A 73 22.18 -19.21 4.53
C SER A 73 23.67 -19.52 4.66
N PHE A 74 24.50 -18.51 4.43
CA PHE A 74 25.96 -18.57 4.56
C PHE A 74 26.47 -18.03 5.90
N ASN A 75 25.58 -17.69 6.84
CA ASN A 75 25.93 -17.11 8.15
C ASN A 75 27.04 -17.88 8.88
N ASN A 76 26.93 -19.21 8.96
CA ASN A 76 27.90 -20.07 9.65
C ASN A 76 29.27 -20.19 8.94
N SER A 77 29.37 -19.71 7.70
CA SER A 77 30.60 -19.74 6.90
C SER A 77 31.33 -18.39 6.90
N LEU A 78 30.69 -17.33 7.41
CA LEU A 78 31.18 -15.95 7.30
C LEU A 78 32.08 -15.53 8.46
N ASP A 79 32.14 -16.28 9.56
CA ASP A 79 32.97 -15.96 10.74
C ASP A 79 34.48 -15.82 10.44
N LYS A 80 34.96 -16.35 9.30
CA LYS A 80 36.37 -16.30 8.88
C LYS A 80 36.70 -15.25 7.80
N ILE A 81 35.72 -14.54 7.23
CA ILE A 81 35.88 -13.77 5.97
C ILE A 81 35.77 -12.25 6.17
N TRP A 82 35.40 -11.79 7.36
CA TRP A 82 35.16 -10.39 7.63
C TRP A 82 36.37 -9.47 7.45
N SER A 83 36.34 -8.70 6.38
CA SER A 83 37.25 -7.60 6.08
C SER A 83 36.48 -6.32 5.81
N LYS A 84 37.18 -5.19 5.74
CA LYS A 84 36.58 -3.91 5.33
C LYS A 84 35.98 -4.01 3.92
N GLU A 85 36.63 -4.78 3.05
CA GLU A 85 36.15 -5.05 1.68
C GLU A 85 34.80 -5.79 1.70
N TYR A 86 34.60 -6.76 2.59
CA TYR A 86 33.31 -7.44 2.73
C TYR A 86 32.19 -6.47 3.16
N LEU A 87 32.47 -5.57 4.11
CA LEU A 87 31.50 -4.55 4.53
C LEU A 87 31.12 -3.63 3.37
N GLU A 88 32.09 -3.19 2.58
CA GLU A 88 31.86 -2.40 1.38
C GLU A 88 31.00 -3.18 0.37
N GLU A 89 31.32 -4.46 0.09
CA GLU A 89 30.52 -5.33 -0.78
C GLU A 89 29.09 -5.51 -0.28
N TYR A 90 28.89 -5.67 1.03
CA TYR A 90 27.57 -5.78 1.65
C TYR A 90 26.72 -4.53 1.35
N PHE A 91 27.24 -3.33 1.64
CA PHE A 91 26.49 -2.09 1.40
C PHE A 91 26.35 -1.76 -0.09
N VAL A 92 27.30 -2.14 -0.94
CA VAL A 92 27.16 -2.10 -2.40
C VAL A 92 25.97 -2.96 -2.83
N GLN A 93 25.83 -4.17 -2.28
CA GLN A 93 24.71 -5.05 -2.59
C GLN A 93 23.38 -4.49 -2.04
N VAL A 94 23.35 -3.92 -0.83
CA VAL A 94 22.15 -3.23 -0.31
C VAL A 94 21.72 -2.12 -1.29
N ARG A 95 22.66 -1.27 -1.71
CA ARG A 95 22.39 -0.16 -2.64
C ARG A 95 21.89 -0.66 -3.98
N LYS A 96 22.59 -1.63 -4.58
CA LYS A 96 22.20 -2.24 -5.86
C LYS A 96 20.78 -2.79 -5.79
N SER A 97 20.47 -3.57 -4.75
CA SER A 97 19.16 -4.20 -4.55
C SER A 97 18.06 -3.15 -4.37
N TYR A 98 18.30 -2.15 -3.53
CA TYR A 98 17.36 -1.04 -3.29
C TYR A 98 16.97 -0.32 -4.58
N LEU A 99 17.97 0.06 -5.38
CA LEU A 99 17.77 0.75 -6.65
C LEU A 99 17.08 -0.14 -7.68
N ASN A 100 17.52 -1.39 -7.83
CA ASN A 100 16.96 -2.35 -8.77
C ASN A 100 15.47 -2.59 -8.52
N ILE A 101 15.11 -2.82 -7.24
CA ILE A 101 13.72 -3.06 -6.85
C ILE A 101 12.84 -1.86 -7.20
N ILE A 102 13.28 -0.65 -6.83
CA ILE A 102 12.50 0.57 -7.08
C ILE A 102 12.37 0.84 -8.59
N ASP A 103 13.46 0.77 -9.35
CA ASP A 103 13.43 1.06 -10.78
C ASP A 103 12.68 0.01 -11.61
N SER A 104 12.67 -1.25 -11.16
CA SER A 104 11.98 -2.33 -11.86
C SER A 104 10.48 -2.39 -11.52
N PHE A 105 10.13 -2.22 -10.24
CA PHE A 105 8.78 -2.50 -9.75
C PHE A 105 8.00 -1.28 -9.27
N PHE A 106 8.68 -0.23 -8.82
CA PHE A 106 8.03 0.95 -8.20
C PHE A 106 8.42 2.26 -8.89
N ARG A 107 8.85 2.20 -10.15
CA ARG A 107 9.37 3.35 -10.91
C ARG A 107 8.39 4.52 -10.93
N ASN A 108 7.10 4.24 -11.08
CA ASN A 108 6.07 5.28 -11.18
C ASN A 108 5.90 6.08 -9.89
N ILE A 109 6.25 5.48 -8.75
CA ILE A 109 6.21 6.10 -7.42
C ILE A 109 7.61 6.30 -6.83
N LYS A 110 8.66 6.27 -7.66
CA LYS A 110 10.05 6.46 -7.23
C LYS A 110 10.26 7.77 -6.47
N SER A 111 9.55 8.83 -6.87
CA SER A 111 9.59 10.12 -6.16
C SER A 111 9.10 10.06 -4.73
N GLU A 112 8.39 9.00 -4.33
CA GLU A 112 7.86 8.82 -2.98
C GLU A 112 8.85 8.11 -2.04
N PHE A 113 9.96 7.56 -2.57
CA PHE A 113 10.99 6.87 -1.79
C PHE A 113 12.14 7.80 -1.42
N TYR A 114 12.84 7.49 -0.34
CA TYR A 114 14.08 8.16 0.05
C TYR A 114 15.22 7.85 -0.94
N PRO A 115 16.11 8.81 -1.24
CA PRO A 115 16.08 10.21 -0.80
C PRO A 115 15.24 11.12 -1.71
N TRP A 116 14.67 10.59 -2.81
CA TRP A 116 13.97 11.38 -3.83
C TRP A 116 12.76 12.16 -3.28
N CYS A 117 12.04 11.62 -2.29
CA CYS A 117 10.89 12.28 -1.67
C CYS A 117 11.24 13.61 -0.98
N LYS A 118 12.52 13.86 -0.67
CA LYS A 118 13.01 15.13 -0.10
C LYS A 118 13.41 16.16 -1.16
N HIS A 119 13.52 15.77 -2.43
CA HIS A 119 14.07 16.61 -3.49
C HIS A 119 13.20 16.53 -4.76
N ARG A 120 12.23 17.46 -4.89
CA ARG A 120 11.23 17.42 -5.97
C ARG A 120 11.79 17.45 -7.40
N ASP A 121 12.97 18.03 -7.59
CA ASP A 121 13.57 18.23 -8.93
C ASP A 121 14.59 17.14 -9.31
N TRP A 122 14.73 16.09 -8.50
CA TRP A 122 15.79 15.10 -8.67
C TRP A 122 15.28 13.67 -8.49
N CYS A 123 15.44 12.85 -9.53
CA CYS A 123 15.05 11.43 -9.55
C CYS A 123 16.14 10.51 -10.13
N SER A 124 17.41 10.95 -10.12
CA SER A 124 18.54 10.14 -10.60
C SER A 124 19.05 9.19 -9.51
N ASN A 125 19.70 8.08 -9.90
CA ASN A 125 20.35 7.14 -8.99
C ASN A 125 21.77 7.56 -8.61
N ASP A 126 22.42 8.40 -9.42
CA ASP A 126 23.87 8.63 -9.34
C ASP A 126 24.27 9.24 -8.01
N LYS A 127 23.39 10.06 -7.43
CA LYS A 127 23.61 10.75 -6.16
C LYS A 127 22.97 10.06 -4.96
N VAL A 128 22.45 8.84 -5.13
CA VAL A 128 21.97 8.04 -4.01
C VAL A 128 23.18 7.41 -3.32
N THR A 129 23.41 7.79 -2.06
CA THR A 129 24.49 7.24 -1.23
C THR A 129 23.90 6.49 -0.05
N ILE A 130 24.49 5.34 0.27
CA ILE A 130 24.25 4.62 1.52
C ILE A 130 25.36 4.94 2.50
N VAL A 131 24.98 5.48 3.66
CA VAL A 131 25.86 5.58 4.83
C VAL A 131 25.53 4.40 5.73
N GLY A 132 26.45 3.45 5.81
CA GLY A 132 26.30 2.21 6.52
C GLY A 132 27.23 2.11 7.72
N SER A 133 26.75 1.54 8.81
CA SER A 133 27.57 1.11 9.93
C SER A 133 27.20 -0.30 10.35
N LEU A 134 28.19 -1.14 10.64
CA LEU A 134 27.95 -2.48 11.15
C LEU A 134 28.94 -2.81 12.27
N ASP A 135 28.42 -3.11 13.46
CA ASP A 135 29.20 -3.61 14.58
C ASP A 135 29.17 -5.14 14.59
N ARG A 136 30.36 -5.73 14.50
CA ARG A 136 30.57 -7.18 14.42
C ARG A 136 30.40 -7.90 15.77
N THR A 137 30.68 -7.20 16.86
CA THR A 137 30.59 -7.77 18.22
C THR A 137 29.16 -7.70 18.72
N ALA A 138 28.55 -6.53 18.53
CA ALA A 138 27.15 -6.34 18.84
C ALA A 138 26.23 -7.10 17.87
N LEU A 139 26.67 -7.30 16.61
CA LEU A 139 25.86 -7.76 15.48
C LEU A 139 24.71 -6.80 15.22
N THR A 140 25.03 -5.52 15.07
CA THR A 140 24.06 -4.44 14.82
C THR A 140 24.39 -3.75 13.51
N LEU A 141 23.34 -3.36 12.78
CA LEU A 141 23.40 -2.73 11.46
C LEU A 141 22.66 -1.40 11.49
N SER A 142 23.28 -0.37 10.94
CA SER A 142 22.67 0.93 10.74
C SER A 142 22.86 1.38 9.29
N ILE A 143 21.80 1.90 8.69
CA ILE A 143 21.76 2.34 7.30
C ILE A 143 21.06 3.68 7.22
N GLU A 144 21.67 4.64 6.56
CA GLU A 144 21.06 5.89 6.14
C GLU A 144 21.13 6.04 4.62
N ILE A 145 20.00 6.41 4.00
CA ILE A 145 19.93 6.69 2.56
C ILE A 145 19.85 8.20 2.35
N VAL A 146 20.86 8.77 1.69
CA VAL A 146 20.99 10.23 1.51
C VAL A 146 21.25 10.59 0.06
N LYS A 147 20.92 11.83 -0.30
CA LYS A 147 21.40 12.45 -1.53
C LYS A 147 22.79 13.04 -1.29
N ASN A 148 23.77 12.63 -2.07
CA ASN A 148 25.13 13.14 -2.00
C ASN A 148 25.46 13.99 -3.24
N ASP A 149 25.52 15.31 -3.05
CA ASP A 149 25.88 16.26 -4.11
C ASP A 149 27.38 16.58 -4.14
N VAL A 150 28.17 16.11 -3.16
CA VAL A 150 29.54 16.60 -2.89
C VAL A 150 30.61 15.53 -3.10
N ASP A 151 30.34 14.28 -2.77
CA ASP A 151 31.32 13.18 -2.83
C ASP A 151 30.93 12.15 -3.91
N GLU A 152 31.92 11.66 -4.66
CA GLU A 152 31.75 10.59 -5.67
C GLU A 152 31.44 9.24 -5.01
N LYS A 153 31.67 9.12 -3.69
CA LYS A 153 31.38 7.89 -2.96
C LYS A 153 29.88 7.66 -2.80
N THR A 154 29.45 6.55 -3.41
CA THR A 154 28.09 6.04 -3.32
C THR A 154 27.84 5.19 -2.07
N ILE A 155 28.92 4.83 -1.34
CA ILE A 155 28.89 4.06 -0.09
C ILE A 155 29.88 4.69 0.91
N ILE A 156 29.44 4.90 2.15
CA ILE A 156 30.27 5.38 3.26
C ILE A 156 30.10 4.37 4.41
N VAL A 157 31.20 3.77 4.87
CA VAL A 157 31.18 2.68 5.87
C VAL A 157 31.88 3.12 7.16
N SER A 158 31.25 2.85 8.31
CA SER A 158 31.90 2.86 9.63
C SER A 158 31.75 1.51 10.34
N GLU A 159 32.65 1.22 11.29
CA GLU A 159 32.66 -0.02 12.09
C GLU A 159 31.98 0.15 13.46
N GLU A 160 31.44 1.33 13.76
CA GLU A 160 30.85 1.67 15.05
C GLU A 160 29.33 1.81 14.92
N ALA A 161 28.59 0.72 15.16
CA ALA A 161 27.14 0.76 15.37
C ALA A 161 26.88 0.43 16.84
N SER A 162 26.68 1.44 17.68
CA SER A 162 26.33 1.19 19.08
C SER A 162 25.00 0.44 19.19
N THR A 163 24.88 -0.42 20.20
CA THR A 163 23.60 -1.04 20.53
C THR A 163 22.61 0.04 20.95
N ALA A 164 21.50 0.16 20.22
CA ALA A 164 20.44 1.10 20.54
C ALA A 164 19.56 0.54 21.67
N THR A 165 19.31 1.36 22.70
CA THR A 165 18.39 1.02 23.80
C THR A 165 17.40 2.15 24.04
N MET A 166 16.20 1.80 24.49
CA MET A 166 15.18 2.73 24.94
C MET A 166 15.14 2.72 26.46
N GLU A 167 15.40 3.87 27.07
CA GLU A 167 15.32 4.03 28.52
C GLU A 167 13.90 4.47 28.93
N SER A 168 13.36 3.81 29.95
CA SER A 168 12.10 4.16 30.60
C SER A 168 12.29 4.11 32.12
N GLN A 169 11.38 4.71 32.88
CA GLN A 169 11.40 4.63 34.35
C GLN A 169 10.26 3.74 34.83
N ASP A 170 10.54 2.86 35.79
CA ASP A 170 9.51 2.10 36.49
C ASP A 170 8.75 2.98 37.50
N GLU A 171 7.69 2.45 38.12
CA GLU A 171 6.89 3.16 39.12
C GLU A 171 7.69 3.60 40.36
N ASN A 172 8.90 3.05 40.56
CA ASN A 172 9.81 3.37 41.66
C ASN A 172 10.95 4.32 41.22
N GLY A 173 10.97 4.78 39.97
CA GLY A 173 11.99 5.67 39.41
C GLY A 173 13.28 4.97 38.94
N ASN A 174 13.32 3.64 38.87
CA ASN A 174 14.48 2.92 38.33
C ASN A 174 14.49 2.97 36.80
N VAL A 175 15.66 3.18 36.22
CA VAL A 175 15.83 3.16 34.76
C VAL A 175 15.78 1.72 34.24
N ILE A 176 14.78 1.41 33.42
CA ILE A 176 14.67 0.20 32.62
C ILE A 176 15.19 0.51 31.23
N SER A 177 16.30 -0.13 30.85
CA SER A 177 16.83 -0.09 29.49
C SER A 177 16.31 -1.29 28.69
N THR A 178 15.53 -1.02 27.64
CA THR A 178 14.98 -2.04 26.74
C THR A 178 15.77 -2.02 25.43
N PRO A 179 16.33 -3.16 24.97
CA PRO A 179 17.07 -3.20 23.71
C PRO A 179 16.14 -2.93 22.53
N ILE A 180 16.60 -2.12 21.59
CA ILE A 180 15.88 -1.84 20.34
C ILE A 180 16.24 -2.94 19.34
N ILE A 181 15.25 -3.74 18.94
CA ILE A 181 15.44 -4.83 17.95
C ILE A 181 15.58 -4.26 16.54
N SER A 182 14.76 -3.27 16.21
CA SER A 182 14.83 -2.54 14.95
C SER A 182 14.21 -1.16 15.13
N PHE A 183 14.72 -0.17 14.43
CA PHE A 183 14.17 1.19 14.46
C PHE A 183 14.25 1.85 13.10
N GLN A 184 13.30 2.73 12.83
CA GLN A 184 13.30 3.59 11.65
C GLN A 184 13.06 5.03 12.10
N SER A 185 13.86 5.96 11.57
CA SER A 185 13.56 7.38 11.61
C SER A 185 13.85 8.00 10.24
N SER A 186 12.81 8.45 9.55
CA SER A 186 12.93 9.07 8.22
C SER A 186 13.71 8.19 7.24
N ASN A 187 14.94 8.61 6.90
CA ASN A 187 15.85 7.95 5.96
C ASN A 187 16.88 7.05 6.65
N HIS A 188 16.69 6.74 7.92
CA HIS A 188 17.59 5.93 8.74
C HIS A 188 16.90 4.67 9.26
N TRP A 189 17.62 3.54 9.21
CA TRP A 189 17.19 2.23 9.68
C TRP A 189 18.28 1.60 10.57
N TYR A 190 17.85 0.94 11.64
CA TYR A 190 18.69 0.19 12.56
C TYR A 190 18.14 -1.22 12.75
N PHE A 191 19.03 -2.22 12.85
CA PHE A 191 18.71 -3.62 13.07
C PHE A 191 19.67 -4.25 14.09
N ASP A 192 19.12 -5.00 15.03
CA ASP A 192 19.85 -6.02 15.78
C ASP A 192 19.79 -7.34 15.00
N LEU A 193 20.91 -7.75 14.41
CA LEU A 193 21.00 -8.95 13.57
C LEU A 193 20.93 -10.24 14.40
N LYS A 194 21.13 -10.21 15.73
CA LYS A 194 20.94 -11.40 16.58
C LYS A 194 19.46 -11.68 16.82
N GLN A 195 18.67 -10.61 16.96
CA GLN A 195 17.26 -10.69 17.34
C GLN A 195 16.29 -10.65 16.15
N THR A 196 16.82 -10.40 14.94
CA THR A 196 16.06 -10.47 13.69
C THR A 196 16.38 -11.76 12.94
N ASP A 197 15.53 -12.13 11.97
CA ASP A 197 15.81 -13.22 11.03
C ASP A 197 16.90 -12.83 9.99
N LEU A 198 17.61 -11.71 10.22
CA LEU A 198 18.61 -11.15 9.32
C LEU A 198 20.00 -11.66 9.68
N GLY A 199 20.64 -12.29 8.71
CA GLY A 199 22.02 -12.75 8.78
C GLY A 199 23.05 -11.70 8.42
N LEU A 200 24.31 -12.10 8.54
CA LEU A 200 25.45 -11.36 8.02
C LEU A 200 25.52 -11.34 6.49
N ASP A 201 24.81 -12.27 5.84
CA ASP A 201 24.62 -12.36 4.39
C ASP A 201 23.34 -11.66 3.90
N SER A 202 22.65 -10.91 4.75
CA SER A 202 21.27 -10.44 4.51
C SER A 202 21.13 -9.12 3.72
N SER A 203 22.15 -8.73 2.95
CA SER A 203 22.17 -7.44 2.24
C SER A 203 20.93 -7.19 1.36
N ARG A 204 20.42 -8.25 0.72
CA ARG A 204 19.22 -8.22 -0.13
C ARG A 204 17.94 -8.12 0.69
N GLU A 205 17.84 -8.86 1.78
CA GLU A 205 16.72 -8.85 2.70
C GLU A 205 16.58 -7.48 3.36
N VAL A 206 17.71 -6.87 3.74
CA VAL A 206 17.74 -5.52 4.30
C VAL A 206 17.24 -4.50 3.28
N ALA A 207 17.70 -4.57 2.02
CA ALA A 207 17.20 -3.68 0.97
C ALA A 207 15.70 -3.87 0.73
N LEU A 208 15.22 -5.11 0.64
CA LEU A 208 13.80 -5.43 0.48
C LEU A 208 12.98 -4.94 1.68
N TYR A 209 13.50 -5.10 2.91
CA TYR A 209 12.90 -4.59 4.13
C TYR A 209 12.70 -3.08 4.06
N ILE A 210 13.76 -2.33 3.70
CA ILE A 210 13.71 -0.87 3.59
C ILE A 210 12.64 -0.44 2.57
N VAL A 211 12.55 -1.09 1.41
CA VAL A 211 11.51 -0.81 0.40
C VAL A 211 10.12 -1.10 0.97
N LYS A 212 9.91 -2.27 1.58
CA LYS A 212 8.62 -2.68 2.16
C LYS A 212 8.16 -1.72 3.26
N ASN A 213 9.09 -1.29 4.09
CA ASN A 213 8.85 -0.40 5.21
C ASN A 213 8.47 1.02 4.73
N GLN A 214 9.14 1.54 3.69
CA GLN A 214 8.72 2.79 3.05
C GLN A 214 7.35 2.67 2.36
N LEU A 215 7.08 1.57 1.65
CA LEU A 215 5.76 1.31 1.05
C LEU A 215 4.66 1.24 2.11
N LYS A 216 4.91 0.56 3.23
CA LYS A 216 3.99 0.51 4.37
C LYS A 216 3.61 1.90 4.83
N GLU A 217 4.61 2.77 5.06
CA GLU A 217 4.37 4.13 5.49
C GLU A 217 3.55 4.92 4.47
N LEU A 218 3.86 4.78 3.17
CA LEU A 218 3.12 5.44 2.09
C LEU A 218 1.64 5.01 2.05
N ILE A 219 1.36 3.73 2.26
CA ILE A 219 0.01 3.17 2.21
C ILE A 219 -0.77 3.47 3.49
N GLU A 220 -0.17 3.29 4.68
CA GLU A 220 -0.82 3.53 5.96
C GLU A 220 -1.13 5.02 6.18
N LYS A 221 -0.23 5.91 5.74
CA LYS A 221 -0.46 7.36 5.77
C LYS A 221 -1.22 7.86 4.54
N GLN A 222 -1.55 6.97 3.61
CA GLN A 222 -2.28 7.26 2.38
C GLN A 222 -1.69 8.46 1.61
N ARG A 223 -0.40 8.40 1.27
CA ARG A 223 0.35 9.53 0.68
C ARG A 223 0.35 9.59 -0.84
N LEU A 224 -0.32 8.66 -1.51
CA LEU A 224 -0.34 8.56 -2.99
C LEU A 224 -1.37 9.49 -3.67
N PHE A 225 -1.72 10.63 -3.06
CA PHE A 225 -2.74 11.58 -3.54
C PHE A 225 -2.60 11.94 -5.03
N LYS A 226 -1.37 12.14 -5.48
CA LYS A 226 -1.00 12.48 -6.87
C LYS A 226 -1.53 11.49 -7.91
N TYR A 227 -1.68 10.23 -7.51
CA TYR A 227 -1.98 9.11 -8.39
C TYR A 227 -3.42 8.65 -8.28
N GLU A 228 -4.19 9.17 -7.34
CA GLU A 228 -5.59 8.81 -7.14
C GLU A 228 -6.49 9.31 -8.28
N SER A 229 -7.61 8.61 -8.46
CA SER A 229 -8.64 8.99 -9.41
C SER A 229 -9.67 9.94 -8.75
N PRO A 230 -10.42 10.72 -9.56
CA PRO A 230 -11.49 11.56 -9.04
C PRO A 230 -12.51 10.81 -8.16
N GLU A 231 -12.81 9.55 -8.48
CA GLU A 231 -13.75 8.69 -7.75
C GLU A 231 -13.39 8.50 -6.26
N SER A 232 -12.09 8.51 -5.89
CA SER A 232 -11.69 8.42 -4.49
C SER A 232 -11.42 9.76 -3.84
N ILE A 233 -10.81 10.70 -4.57
CA ILE A 233 -10.33 11.94 -3.97
C ILE A 233 -11.44 12.98 -3.81
N VAL A 234 -12.43 13.04 -4.71
CA VAL A 234 -13.52 14.03 -4.63
C VAL A 234 -14.39 13.84 -3.38
N PRO A 235 -14.78 12.63 -2.97
CA PRO A 235 -15.44 12.40 -1.68
C PRO A 235 -14.60 12.89 -0.49
N CYS A 236 -13.28 12.70 -0.52
CA CYS A 236 -12.37 13.20 0.52
C CYS A 236 -12.25 14.73 0.52
N ILE A 237 -12.29 15.38 -0.65
CA ILE A 237 -12.36 16.85 -0.73
C ILE A 237 -13.64 17.34 -0.06
N GLU A 238 -14.80 16.74 -0.37
CA GLU A 238 -16.07 17.10 0.27
C GLU A 238 -16.01 16.90 1.79
N TYR A 239 -15.39 15.81 2.27
CA TYR A 239 -15.18 15.57 3.69
C TYR A 239 -14.36 16.68 4.35
N VAL A 240 -13.21 17.02 3.77
CA VAL A 240 -12.32 18.06 4.29
C VAL A 240 -13.03 19.42 4.31
N LEU A 241 -13.74 19.78 3.24
CA LEU A 241 -14.48 21.04 3.15
C LEU A 241 -15.57 21.15 4.25
N LYS A 242 -16.29 20.06 4.54
CA LYS A 242 -17.29 20.02 5.62
C LYS A 242 -16.69 20.13 7.03
N ASP A 243 -15.45 19.69 7.22
CA ASP A 243 -14.69 19.74 8.48
C ASP A 243 -14.04 21.12 8.72
N LEU A 244 -13.92 21.96 7.69
CA LEU A 244 -13.35 23.30 7.85
C LEU A 244 -14.20 24.16 8.81
N PRO A 245 -13.57 25.01 9.65
CA PRO A 245 -14.29 25.90 10.55
C PRO A 245 -15.27 26.83 9.81
N SER A 246 -16.55 26.73 10.15
CA SER A 246 -17.61 27.50 9.50
C SER A 246 -17.45 29.01 9.64
N GLU A 247 -16.78 29.48 10.69
CA GLU A 247 -16.57 30.91 10.96
C GLU A 247 -15.71 31.56 9.87
N PHE A 248 -14.80 30.78 9.27
CA PHE A 248 -13.84 31.26 8.28
C PHE A 248 -14.14 30.76 6.87
N PHE A 249 -14.76 29.58 6.74
CA PHE A 249 -14.97 28.90 5.47
C PHE A 249 -16.46 28.67 5.16
N SER A 250 -17.20 29.78 5.04
CA SER A 250 -18.63 29.75 4.68
C SER A 250 -18.96 30.72 3.54
N LEU A 251 -20.01 30.40 2.80
CA LEU A 251 -20.59 31.24 1.76
C LEU A 251 -21.94 31.79 2.24
N ARG A 252 -22.28 33.01 1.81
CA ARG A 252 -23.60 33.58 2.03
C ARG A 252 -24.55 33.08 0.94
N GLU A 253 -25.59 32.40 1.37
CA GLU A 253 -26.67 31.88 0.53
C GLU A 253 -27.59 33.02 0.06
N LEU A 254 -28.43 32.73 -0.95
CA LEU A 254 -29.40 33.70 -1.48
C LEU A 254 -30.43 34.17 -0.43
N ASN A 255 -30.71 33.34 0.58
CA ASN A 255 -31.59 33.67 1.70
C ASN A 255 -30.88 34.50 2.79
N GLY A 256 -29.59 34.82 2.61
CA GLY A 256 -28.80 35.60 3.55
C GLY A 256 -28.13 34.79 4.66
N GLU A 257 -28.42 33.49 4.78
CA GLU A 257 -27.80 32.58 5.76
C GLU A 257 -26.37 32.22 5.35
N LEU A 258 -25.52 31.92 6.33
CA LEU A 258 -24.18 31.40 6.11
C LEU A 258 -24.24 29.87 6.05
N SER A 259 -23.73 29.31 4.96
CA SER A 259 -23.59 27.87 4.78
C SER A 259 -22.13 27.48 4.64
N ARG A 260 -21.77 26.32 5.22
CA ARG A 260 -20.42 25.75 5.04
C ARG A 260 -20.15 25.46 3.58
N VAL A 261 -18.91 25.69 3.15
CA VAL A 261 -18.46 25.29 1.81
C VAL A 261 -18.65 23.79 1.59
N SER A 262 -19.10 23.43 0.39
CA SER A 262 -19.46 22.06 0.01
C SER A 262 -19.62 21.99 -1.50
N LEU A 263 -19.02 21.00 -2.14
CA LEU A 263 -19.13 20.73 -3.57
C LEU A 263 -20.56 20.31 -3.96
N SER A 264 -21.32 19.76 -3.01
CA SER A 264 -22.73 19.40 -3.23
C SER A 264 -23.65 20.63 -3.36
N LYS A 265 -23.26 21.76 -2.78
CA LYS A 265 -24.07 22.99 -2.72
C LYS A 265 -23.52 24.12 -3.59
N HIS A 266 -22.20 24.23 -3.68
CA HIS A 266 -21.52 25.40 -4.21
C HIS A 266 -20.66 25.06 -5.42
N PRO A 267 -20.56 25.97 -6.41
CA PRO A 267 -19.57 25.83 -7.48
C PRO A 267 -18.14 25.81 -6.93
N ALA A 268 -17.28 24.94 -7.48
CA ALA A 268 -15.89 24.80 -7.04
C ALA A 268 -15.12 26.14 -7.05
N GLN A 269 -15.37 26.99 -8.05
CA GLN A 269 -14.73 28.31 -8.14
C GLN A 269 -15.04 29.23 -6.95
N ARG A 270 -16.29 29.20 -6.44
CA ARG A 270 -16.66 29.98 -5.26
C ARG A 270 -16.04 29.44 -3.99
N ILE A 271 -15.90 28.12 -3.89
CA ILE A 271 -15.19 27.48 -2.78
C ILE A 271 -13.71 27.92 -2.79
N LEU A 272 -13.08 27.91 -3.97
CA LEU A 272 -11.71 28.36 -4.15
C LEU A 272 -11.50 29.82 -3.69
N GLU A 273 -12.40 30.71 -4.07
CA GLU A 273 -12.38 32.12 -3.64
C GLU A 273 -12.40 32.25 -2.11
N VAL A 274 -13.22 31.45 -1.41
CA VAL A 274 -13.28 31.46 0.06
C VAL A 274 -12.01 30.90 0.69
N LEU A 275 -11.47 29.80 0.16
CA LEU A 275 -10.25 29.19 0.68
C LEU A 275 -9.05 30.14 0.55
N LEU A 276 -8.94 30.85 -0.58
CA LEU A 276 -7.81 31.74 -0.88
C LEU A 276 -8.01 33.18 -0.39
N TYR A 277 -9.16 33.52 0.18
CA TYR A 277 -9.41 34.87 0.70
C TYR A 277 -8.42 35.20 1.83
N GLY A 278 -7.61 36.24 1.65
CA GLY A 278 -6.74 36.79 2.71
C GLY A 278 -5.79 35.78 3.37
N ASP A 279 -5.31 34.78 2.62
CA ASP A 279 -4.46 33.67 3.09
C ASP A 279 -5.11 32.73 4.13
N ASN A 280 -6.44 32.77 4.28
CA ASN A 280 -7.20 32.00 5.27
C ASN A 280 -6.79 30.52 5.37
N ILE A 281 -6.69 29.83 4.23
CA ILE A 281 -6.34 28.41 4.22
C ILE A 281 -4.90 28.14 4.66
N PHE A 282 -3.94 29.01 4.31
CA PHE A 282 -2.55 28.85 4.70
C PHE A 282 -2.35 29.13 6.19
N THR A 283 -2.99 30.16 6.72
CA THR A 283 -3.00 30.44 8.17
C THR A 283 -3.64 29.30 8.96
N TYR A 284 -4.72 28.71 8.43
CA TYR A 284 -5.35 27.53 9.03
C TYR A 284 -4.39 26.34 9.06
N LEU A 285 -3.74 26.00 7.95
CA LEU A 285 -2.81 24.88 7.87
C LEU A 285 -1.58 25.05 8.78
N GLN A 286 -1.10 26.29 8.96
CA GLN A 286 0.01 26.59 9.88
C GLN A 286 -0.39 26.46 11.35
N SER A 287 -1.60 26.92 11.71
CA SER A 287 -2.10 26.86 13.10
C SER A 287 -2.58 25.47 13.53
N ARG A 288 -2.89 24.58 12.58
CA ARG A 288 -3.42 23.23 12.85
C ARG A 288 -2.44 22.30 13.58
N GLY A 289 -1.14 22.59 13.54
CA GLY A 289 -0.10 21.85 14.29
C GLY A 289 -0.33 21.78 15.81
N LEU A 290 -1.30 22.55 16.34
CA LEU A 290 -1.61 22.63 17.77
C LEU A 290 -2.98 22.03 18.16
N TYR A 291 -4.01 21.94 17.29
CA TYR A 291 -5.40 21.62 17.71
C TYR A 291 -6.35 20.97 16.66
N GLY A 292 -5.86 20.23 15.66
CA GLY A 292 -6.72 19.63 14.61
C GLY A 292 -7.16 18.17 14.83
N ARG A 293 -8.43 17.83 14.54
CA ARG A 293 -8.94 16.43 14.50
C ARG A 293 -8.38 15.61 13.33
N LEU A 294 -8.18 16.23 12.17
CA LEU A 294 -7.58 15.58 10.99
C LEU A 294 -6.09 15.92 10.87
N ASN A 295 -5.32 14.97 10.35
CA ASN A 295 -3.89 15.12 10.09
C ASN A 295 -3.63 16.26 9.09
N ASN A 296 -2.69 17.16 9.40
CA ASN A 296 -2.33 18.31 8.56
C ASN A 296 -1.83 17.89 7.17
N GLU A 297 -1.04 16.81 7.10
CA GLU A 297 -0.53 16.28 5.84
C GLU A 297 -1.67 15.78 4.95
N PHE A 298 -2.65 15.09 5.52
CA PHE A 298 -3.83 14.63 4.81
C PHE A 298 -4.63 15.80 4.24
N VAL A 299 -4.94 16.80 5.07
CA VAL A 299 -5.73 17.96 4.64
C VAL A 299 -5.01 18.76 3.56
N THR A 300 -3.71 18.98 3.74
CA THR A 300 -2.88 19.65 2.72
C THR A 300 -2.89 18.87 1.41
N GLY A 301 -2.67 17.55 1.46
CA GLY A 301 -2.67 16.68 0.28
C GLY A 301 -4.00 16.71 -0.48
N VAL A 302 -5.13 16.61 0.22
CA VAL A 302 -6.48 16.66 -0.35
C VAL A 302 -6.77 18.01 -0.99
N LEU A 303 -6.45 19.13 -0.32
CA LEU A 303 -6.69 20.47 -0.87
C LEU A 303 -5.80 20.77 -2.08
N MET A 304 -4.56 20.28 -2.10
CA MET A 304 -3.72 20.37 -3.29
C MET A 304 -4.32 19.61 -4.49
N GLN A 305 -4.94 18.44 -4.25
CA GLN A 305 -5.69 17.75 -5.32
C GLN A 305 -6.93 18.54 -5.74
N PHE A 306 -7.64 19.18 -4.81
CA PHE A 306 -8.78 20.03 -5.15
C PHE A 306 -8.37 21.15 -6.13
N PHE A 307 -7.27 21.86 -5.85
CA PHE A 307 -6.77 22.92 -6.74
C PHE A 307 -6.39 22.37 -8.12
N LYS A 308 -5.67 21.25 -8.15
CA LYS A 308 -5.30 20.58 -9.41
C LYS A 308 -6.53 20.17 -10.24
N LEU A 309 -7.55 19.57 -9.61
CA LEU A 309 -8.76 19.13 -10.31
C LEU A 309 -9.59 20.31 -10.86
N ILE A 310 -9.55 21.47 -10.20
CA ILE A 310 -10.11 22.71 -10.75
C ILE A 310 -9.36 23.13 -12.03
N GLU A 311 -8.02 23.12 -12.01
CA GLU A 311 -7.21 23.46 -13.18
C GLU A 311 -7.45 22.49 -14.35
N GLU A 312 -7.63 21.21 -14.04
CA GLU A 312 -7.99 20.16 -15.01
C GLU A 312 -9.46 20.23 -15.47
N LYS A 313 -10.26 21.16 -14.92
CA LYS A 313 -11.68 21.38 -15.24
C LYS A 313 -12.56 20.14 -15.04
N ILE A 314 -12.29 19.37 -13.99
CA ILE A 314 -13.09 18.20 -13.62
C ILE A 314 -14.46 18.62 -13.11
N GLU A 315 -15.51 17.96 -13.59
CA GLU A 315 -16.88 18.16 -13.09
C GLU A 315 -17.08 17.38 -11.78
N PHE A 316 -16.83 18.03 -10.65
CA PHE A 316 -16.88 17.40 -9.32
C PHE A 316 -18.19 16.68 -9.03
N ARG A 317 -19.32 17.15 -9.57
CA ARG A 317 -20.64 16.55 -9.32
C ARG A 317 -20.75 15.11 -9.81
N GLU A 318 -20.00 14.73 -10.84
CA GLU A 318 -19.96 13.37 -11.38
C GLU A 318 -19.28 12.38 -10.41
N TYR A 319 -18.44 12.88 -9.51
CA TYR A 319 -17.60 12.09 -8.60
C TYR A 319 -17.97 12.25 -7.12
N LEU A 320 -19.02 13.01 -6.82
CA LEU A 320 -19.57 13.07 -5.47
C LEU A 320 -20.41 11.84 -5.19
N LEU A 321 -20.21 11.26 -4.00
CA LEU A 321 -21.13 10.25 -3.49
C LEU A 321 -22.49 10.89 -3.22
N LEU A 322 -23.56 10.18 -3.60
CA LEU A 322 -24.93 10.63 -3.42
C LEU A 322 -25.19 11.02 -1.96
N GLN A 323 -25.77 12.20 -1.74
CA GLN A 323 -26.07 12.72 -0.41
C GLN A 323 -27.47 12.29 0.05
N SER A 324 -27.72 12.41 1.35
CA SER A 324 -29.03 12.13 1.97
C SER A 324 -30.13 12.96 1.30
N ASP A 325 -31.28 12.34 1.05
CA ASP A 325 -32.40 12.93 0.30
C ASP A 325 -33.56 13.40 1.19
N ILE A 326 -33.58 13.01 2.46
CA ILE A 326 -34.60 13.43 3.42
C ILE A 326 -34.06 14.57 4.29
N LYS A 327 -34.89 15.60 4.51
CA LYS A 327 -34.54 16.73 5.39
C LYS A 327 -34.79 16.36 6.85
N PRO A 328 -33.95 16.83 7.78
CA PRO A 328 -34.19 16.65 9.21
C PRO A 328 -35.52 17.32 9.62
N SER A 329 -36.31 16.58 10.39
CA SER A 329 -37.55 17.01 11.07
C SER A 329 -37.43 16.81 12.59
N GLU A 330 -38.38 17.35 13.37
CA GLU A 330 -38.41 17.21 14.85
C GLU A 330 -38.39 15.73 15.32
N ASN A 331 -38.83 14.79 14.48
CA ASN A 331 -38.87 13.35 14.78
C ASN A 331 -37.64 12.57 14.24
N THR A 332 -36.58 13.26 13.81
CA THR A 332 -35.36 12.61 13.33
C THR A 332 -34.55 12.13 14.53
N HIS A 333 -34.54 10.82 14.78
CA HIS A 333 -33.86 10.23 15.94
C HIS A 333 -32.59 9.47 15.56
N SER A 334 -32.48 9.06 14.29
CA SER A 334 -31.33 8.40 13.71
C SER A 334 -30.88 9.13 12.45
N ILE A 335 -29.58 9.10 12.18
CA ILE A 335 -29.04 9.65 10.94
C ILE A 335 -29.59 8.86 9.74
N LEU A 336 -29.91 7.57 9.90
CA LEU A 336 -30.54 6.74 8.88
C LEU A 336 -31.92 7.27 8.46
N ASP A 337 -32.60 8.04 9.32
CA ASP A 337 -33.89 8.64 8.99
C ASP A 337 -33.76 9.75 7.92
N LEU A 338 -32.53 10.17 7.62
CA LEU A 338 -32.23 11.13 6.55
C LEU A 338 -32.15 10.50 5.15
N TRP A 339 -32.28 9.17 5.04
CA TRP A 339 -32.14 8.46 3.78
C TRP A 339 -33.39 7.65 3.43
N SER A 340 -33.88 7.80 2.20
CA SER A 340 -34.83 6.83 1.66
C SER A 340 -34.14 5.49 1.35
N GLU A 341 -34.91 4.40 1.37
CA GLU A 341 -34.36 3.08 1.00
C GLU A 341 -33.77 3.09 -0.42
N GLU A 342 -34.40 3.77 -1.37
CA GLU A 342 -33.91 3.92 -2.74
C GLU A 342 -32.56 4.66 -2.76
N ARG A 343 -32.42 5.75 -2.00
CA ARG A 343 -31.17 6.52 -1.93
C ARG A 343 -30.03 5.72 -1.31
N ILE A 344 -30.30 4.90 -0.29
CA ILE A 344 -29.32 3.98 0.28
C ILE A 344 -28.81 3.02 -0.80
N LYS A 345 -29.73 2.39 -1.54
CA LYS A 345 -29.42 1.42 -2.59
C LYS A 345 -28.56 2.05 -3.69
N ASP A 346 -28.92 3.24 -4.17
CA ASP A 346 -28.18 3.94 -5.21
C ASP A 346 -26.79 4.39 -4.74
N ARG A 347 -26.69 4.91 -3.52
CA ARG A 347 -25.40 5.31 -2.93
C ARG A 347 -24.46 4.12 -2.83
N LEU A 348 -24.95 2.96 -2.38
CA LEU A 348 -24.11 1.77 -2.27
C LEU A 348 -23.61 1.29 -3.63
N LYS A 349 -24.47 1.25 -4.66
CA LYS A 349 -24.03 0.92 -6.02
C LYS A 349 -22.93 1.87 -6.50
N GLN A 350 -23.14 3.17 -6.37
CA GLN A 350 -22.15 4.18 -6.75
C GLN A 350 -20.84 4.00 -5.97
N PHE A 351 -20.92 3.74 -4.66
CA PHE A 351 -19.74 3.53 -3.81
C PHE A 351 -18.87 2.38 -4.32
N PHE A 352 -19.45 1.21 -4.62
CA PHE A 352 -18.66 0.04 -5.07
C PHE A 352 -18.19 0.17 -6.51
N GLU A 353 -18.93 0.89 -7.35
CA GLU A 353 -18.45 1.27 -8.68
C GLU A 353 -17.20 2.17 -8.58
N PHE A 354 -17.26 3.21 -7.76
CA PHE A 354 -16.15 4.14 -7.52
C PHE A 354 -14.97 3.45 -6.86
N TYR A 355 -15.21 2.56 -5.89
CA TYR A 355 -14.18 1.75 -5.25
C TYR A 355 -13.38 0.94 -6.27
N GLN A 356 -14.06 0.23 -7.19
CA GLN A 356 -13.37 -0.53 -8.24
C GLN A 356 -12.53 0.37 -9.14
N LYS A 357 -13.11 1.48 -9.62
CA LYS A 357 -12.39 2.41 -10.51
C LYS A 357 -11.15 2.98 -9.83
N ALA A 358 -11.30 3.46 -8.60
CA ALA A 358 -10.20 4.04 -7.82
C ALA A 358 -9.11 3.02 -7.52
N TYR A 359 -9.47 1.80 -7.10
CA TYR A 359 -8.52 0.72 -6.84
C TYR A 359 -7.72 0.37 -8.10
N ARG A 360 -8.40 0.10 -9.22
CA ARG A 360 -7.72 -0.25 -10.48
C ARG A 360 -6.81 0.87 -10.97
N ASN A 361 -7.28 2.12 -10.89
CA ASN A 361 -6.49 3.28 -11.28
C ASN A 361 -5.19 3.39 -10.45
N LEU A 362 -5.27 3.15 -9.14
CA LEU A 362 -4.10 3.21 -8.28
C LEU A 362 -3.12 2.06 -8.58
N VAL A 363 -3.61 0.85 -8.88
CA VAL A 363 -2.75 -0.25 -9.35
C VAL A 363 -2.06 0.11 -10.66
N GLU A 364 -2.80 0.59 -11.65
CA GLU A 364 -2.26 0.98 -12.97
C GLU A 364 -1.22 2.10 -12.87
N ARG A 365 -1.46 3.08 -12.00
CA ARG A 365 -0.56 4.23 -11.85
C ARG A 365 0.65 3.92 -10.98
N CYS A 366 0.51 3.13 -9.93
CA CYS A 366 1.57 2.95 -8.93
C CYS A 366 2.25 1.57 -8.97
N PHE A 367 1.52 0.52 -9.33
CA PHE A 367 1.91 -0.88 -9.10
C PHE A 367 1.82 -1.75 -10.37
N ILE A 368 1.78 -1.13 -11.55
CA ILE A 368 1.61 -1.86 -12.81
C ILE A 368 2.69 -2.92 -13.04
N SER A 369 3.92 -2.73 -12.56
CA SER A 369 4.97 -3.74 -12.73
C SER A 369 4.72 -5.03 -11.94
N ILE A 370 3.84 -5.01 -10.94
CA ILE A 370 3.53 -6.15 -10.06
C ILE A 370 2.06 -6.58 -10.14
N HIS A 371 1.25 -5.95 -11.01
CA HIS A 371 -0.21 -6.15 -11.07
C HIS A 371 -0.63 -7.63 -11.24
N ARG A 372 0.16 -8.43 -11.97
CA ARG A 372 -0.13 -9.86 -12.19
C ARG A 372 -0.16 -10.70 -10.91
N HIS A 373 0.42 -10.17 -9.83
CA HIS A 373 0.44 -10.78 -8.51
C HIS A 373 -0.58 -10.11 -7.56
N MET A 374 -1.31 -9.10 -8.02
CA MET A 374 -2.38 -8.40 -7.28
C MET A 374 -3.71 -9.06 -7.63
N ARG A 375 -4.18 -9.92 -6.72
CA ARG A 375 -5.30 -10.86 -6.90
C ARG A 375 -6.57 -10.21 -7.42
N LEU A 376 -7.02 -9.10 -6.85
CA LEU A 376 -8.27 -8.45 -7.26
C LEU A 376 -8.11 -7.79 -8.64
N TYR A 377 -6.94 -7.25 -8.94
CA TYR A 377 -6.65 -6.69 -10.26
C TYR A 377 -6.59 -7.78 -11.34
N GLU A 378 -5.85 -8.86 -11.07
CA GLU A 378 -5.67 -10.02 -11.97
C GLU A 378 -6.97 -10.78 -12.22
N ALA A 379 -7.90 -10.79 -11.27
CA ALA A 379 -9.26 -11.31 -11.46
C ALA A 379 -10.02 -10.58 -12.58
N GLY A 380 -9.51 -9.45 -13.08
CA GLY A 380 -10.15 -8.59 -14.06
C GLY A 380 -11.29 -7.79 -13.44
N PRO A 381 -12.14 -7.13 -14.24
CA PRO A 381 -13.34 -6.45 -13.76
C PRO A 381 -14.21 -7.40 -12.93
N VAL A 382 -14.71 -6.92 -11.80
CA VAL A 382 -15.57 -7.68 -10.89
C VAL A 382 -16.87 -6.94 -10.62
N ARG A 383 -17.96 -7.68 -10.57
CA ARG A 383 -19.26 -7.20 -10.12
C ARG A 383 -19.41 -7.43 -8.64
N PHE A 384 -19.65 -6.37 -7.88
CA PHE A 384 -19.96 -6.48 -6.45
C PHE A 384 -21.41 -6.90 -6.24
N GLU A 385 -21.61 -7.93 -5.43
CA GLU A 385 -22.92 -8.36 -4.96
C GLU A 385 -23.07 -7.95 -3.50
N ILE A 386 -24.02 -7.07 -3.24
CA ILE A 386 -24.19 -6.36 -1.98
C ILE A 386 -25.46 -6.91 -1.31
N GLY A 387 -25.28 -7.70 -0.25
CA GLY A 387 -26.36 -8.14 0.61
C GLY A 387 -26.74 -7.05 1.60
N LEU A 388 -28.03 -6.74 1.72
CA LEU A 388 -28.53 -5.78 2.70
C LEU A 388 -29.29 -6.50 3.82
N GLU A 389 -28.85 -6.28 5.06
CA GLU A 389 -29.47 -6.85 6.24
C GLU A 389 -30.37 -5.83 6.93
N LYS A 390 -31.60 -6.24 7.28
CA LYS A 390 -32.55 -5.42 8.03
C LYS A 390 -32.66 -5.89 9.49
N TYR A 391 -32.64 -4.93 10.41
CA TYR A 391 -33.04 -5.10 11.82
C TYR A 391 -34.24 -4.18 12.09
N GLU A 392 -35.34 -4.74 12.61
CA GLU A 392 -36.60 -4.00 12.86
C GLU A 392 -37.03 -3.14 11.63
N GLU A 393 -37.04 -3.77 10.45
CA GLU A 393 -37.39 -3.16 9.14
C GLU A 393 -36.42 -2.09 8.61
N ARG A 394 -35.36 -1.75 9.35
CA ARG A 394 -34.33 -0.78 8.94
C ARG A 394 -33.05 -1.45 8.49
N TYR A 395 -32.38 -0.92 7.47
CA TYR A 395 -31.06 -1.42 7.08
C TYR A 395 -30.02 -1.15 8.17
N SER A 396 -29.33 -2.20 8.60
CA SER A 396 -28.33 -2.15 9.67
C SER A 396 -26.98 -2.71 9.24
N GLY A 397 -26.98 -3.73 8.39
CA GLY A 397 -25.79 -4.45 7.95
C GLY A 397 -25.67 -4.53 6.43
N ILE A 398 -24.43 -4.74 5.98
CA ILE A 398 -24.08 -4.97 4.58
C ILE A 398 -23.11 -6.14 4.51
N SER A 399 -23.40 -7.10 3.62
CA SER A 399 -22.46 -8.13 3.17
C SER A 399 -21.99 -7.83 1.75
N ILE A 400 -20.72 -8.09 1.47
CA ILE A 400 -20.09 -7.77 0.18
C ILE A 400 -19.39 -9.01 -0.35
N GLU A 401 -19.74 -9.38 -1.57
CA GLU A 401 -19.10 -10.41 -2.37
C GLU A 401 -18.72 -9.81 -3.74
N TRP A 402 -17.83 -10.47 -4.47
CA TRP A 402 -17.49 -10.05 -5.83
C TRP A 402 -17.42 -11.26 -6.77
N PHE A 403 -17.83 -11.05 -8.02
CA PHE A 403 -17.80 -12.05 -9.08
C PHE A 403 -17.11 -11.50 -10.31
N PRO A 404 -16.18 -12.25 -10.94
CA PRO A 404 -15.48 -11.78 -12.13
C PRO A 404 -16.45 -11.64 -13.30
N VAL A 405 -16.28 -10.57 -14.08
CA VAL A 405 -17.07 -10.28 -15.28
C VAL A 405 -16.16 -9.89 -16.44
N LYS A 406 -16.68 -9.92 -17.67
CA LYS A 406 -15.84 -9.75 -18.85
C LYS A 406 -15.32 -8.32 -18.98
N THR A 407 -16.18 -7.33 -18.71
CA THR A 407 -15.86 -5.91 -18.92
C THR A 407 -16.27 -5.04 -17.73
N LEU A 408 -15.79 -3.80 -17.67
CA LEU A 408 -16.17 -2.84 -16.62
C LEU A 408 -17.64 -2.41 -16.73
N GLU A 409 -18.22 -2.43 -17.92
CA GLU A 409 -19.65 -2.13 -18.13
C GLU A 409 -20.55 -3.21 -17.52
N GLU A 410 -20.08 -4.46 -17.46
CA GLU A 410 -20.79 -5.57 -16.81
C GLU A 410 -20.59 -5.57 -15.27
N ALA A 411 -19.69 -4.74 -14.77
CA ALA A 411 -19.27 -4.71 -13.37
C ALA A 411 -20.19 -3.89 -12.44
N ILE A 412 -21.36 -3.49 -12.94
CA ILE A 412 -22.36 -2.70 -12.20
C ILE A 412 -22.81 -3.48 -10.95
N PRO A 413 -22.67 -2.91 -9.74
CA PRO A 413 -23.02 -3.61 -8.52
C PRO A 413 -24.50 -4.01 -8.44
N ILE A 414 -24.77 -5.21 -7.91
CA ILE A 414 -26.11 -5.76 -7.72
C ILE A 414 -26.43 -5.81 -6.22
N LEU A 415 -27.67 -5.47 -5.87
CA LEU A 415 -28.16 -5.56 -4.49
C LEU A 415 -29.01 -6.83 -4.32
N LYS A 416 -28.78 -7.55 -3.23
CA LYS A 416 -29.60 -8.68 -2.80
C LYS A 416 -30.22 -8.36 -1.45
N GLU A 417 -31.55 -8.44 -1.39
CA GLU A 417 -32.25 -8.36 -0.10
C GLU A 417 -32.23 -9.75 0.53
N GLU A 418 -31.38 -9.94 1.53
CA GLU A 418 -31.33 -11.18 2.28
C GLU A 418 -31.94 -10.95 3.67
N LYS A 419 -32.91 -11.79 4.06
CA LYS A 419 -33.32 -11.87 5.46
C LYS A 419 -32.14 -12.45 6.23
N ALA A 420 -31.67 -11.72 7.24
CA ALA A 420 -30.53 -12.03 8.09
C ALA A 420 -30.29 -13.55 8.23
N LYS A 421 -29.39 -14.09 7.40
CA LYS A 421 -28.76 -15.37 7.68
C LYS A 421 -27.46 -15.02 8.37
N TRP A 422 -27.36 -15.33 9.65
CA TRP A 422 -26.06 -15.46 10.28
C TRP A 422 -25.29 -16.49 9.45
N PHE A 423 -24.27 -16.04 8.74
CA PHE A 423 -23.52 -16.88 7.82
C PHE A 423 -22.69 -17.88 8.63
N GLY A 424 -23.19 -19.12 8.71
CA GLY A 424 -22.41 -20.31 9.02
C GLY A 424 -21.84 -20.91 7.73
N ASP A 425 -20.62 -21.44 7.83
CA ASP A 425 -19.69 -21.92 6.80
C ASP A 425 -20.21 -22.76 5.61
N ASP A 426 -21.44 -23.26 5.64
CA ASP A 426 -21.91 -24.36 4.79
C ASP A 426 -22.01 -24.08 3.27
N GLY A 427 -21.65 -22.87 2.81
CA GLY A 427 -21.67 -22.49 1.39
C GLY A 427 -20.43 -21.77 0.86
N PHE A 428 -19.42 -21.51 1.69
CA PHE A 428 -18.27 -20.70 1.29
C PHE A 428 -17.41 -21.40 0.22
N GLU A 429 -17.13 -22.70 0.40
CA GLU A 429 -16.36 -23.50 -0.56
C GLU A 429 -17.07 -23.61 -1.92
N THR A 430 -18.39 -23.74 -1.92
CA THR A 430 -19.18 -23.81 -3.16
C THR A 430 -19.13 -22.49 -3.93
N LYS A 431 -19.17 -21.35 -3.22
CA LYS A 431 -19.02 -20.02 -3.82
C LYS A 431 -17.62 -19.80 -4.39
N LEU A 432 -16.58 -20.19 -3.66
CA LEU A 432 -15.20 -20.17 -4.15
C LEU A 432 -15.04 -20.96 -5.45
N ALA A 433 -15.54 -22.20 -5.49
CA ALA A 433 -15.50 -23.03 -6.68
C ALA A 433 -16.23 -22.39 -7.87
N THR A 434 -17.34 -21.69 -7.62
CA THR A 434 -18.09 -20.97 -8.67
C THR A 434 -17.28 -19.82 -9.25
N ILE A 435 -16.57 -19.06 -8.41
CA ILE A 435 -15.70 -17.97 -8.85
C ILE A 435 -14.52 -18.52 -9.65
N ASP A 436 -13.88 -19.58 -9.17
CA ASP A 436 -12.75 -20.21 -9.86
C ASP A 436 -13.17 -20.73 -11.24
N GLN A 437 -14.35 -21.36 -11.35
CA GLN A 437 -14.91 -21.77 -12.63
C GLN A 437 -15.13 -20.59 -13.57
N GLU A 438 -15.63 -19.47 -13.07
CA GLU A 438 -15.89 -18.28 -13.87
C GLU A 438 -14.59 -17.59 -14.33
N LEU A 439 -13.56 -17.54 -13.47
CA LEU A 439 -12.22 -17.08 -13.85
C LEU A 439 -11.66 -17.91 -15.00
N LEU A 440 -11.72 -19.24 -14.88
CA LEU A 440 -11.26 -20.16 -15.93
C LEU A 440 -12.08 -19.99 -17.23
N ARG A 441 -13.40 -19.78 -17.12
CA ARG A 441 -14.28 -19.49 -18.28
C ARG A 441 -13.88 -18.21 -19.01
N LEU A 442 -13.38 -17.22 -18.26
CA LEU A 442 -12.92 -15.94 -18.78
C LEU A 442 -11.44 -15.95 -19.21
N ASP A 443 -10.78 -17.12 -19.20
CA ASP A 443 -9.35 -17.29 -19.49
C ASP A 443 -8.46 -16.45 -18.55
N ARG A 444 -8.85 -16.40 -17.27
CA ARG A 444 -8.13 -15.70 -16.20
C ARG A 444 -7.54 -16.68 -15.19
N LYS A 445 -6.47 -16.23 -14.52
CA LYS A 445 -5.81 -17.01 -13.48
C LYS A 445 -6.71 -17.19 -12.27
N LEU A 446 -6.52 -18.31 -11.57
CA LEU A 446 -7.08 -18.50 -10.24
C LEU A 446 -6.30 -17.60 -9.27
N VAL A 447 -7.00 -16.64 -8.69
CA VAL A 447 -6.35 -15.62 -7.84
C VAL A 447 -6.35 -16.01 -6.36
N GLY A 448 -7.23 -16.93 -5.95
CA GLY A 448 -7.44 -17.32 -4.56
C GLY A 448 -7.92 -16.16 -3.67
N GLY A 449 -8.57 -16.49 -2.54
CA GLY A 449 -8.92 -15.46 -1.54
C GLY A 449 -10.16 -14.63 -1.87
N HIS A 450 -11.30 -15.30 -2.07
CA HIS A 450 -12.59 -14.63 -1.94
C HIS A 450 -12.75 -14.10 -0.51
N THR A 451 -13.10 -12.83 -0.36
CA THR A 451 -13.40 -12.25 0.95
C THR A 451 -14.87 -11.90 1.03
N LEU A 452 -15.59 -12.59 1.90
CA LEU A 452 -16.89 -12.13 2.37
C LEU A 452 -16.62 -11.07 3.44
N ARG A 453 -17.10 -9.85 3.22
CA ARG A 453 -17.01 -8.78 4.23
C ARG A 453 -18.41 -8.44 4.73
N SER A 454 -18.64 -8.62 6.03
CA SER A 454 -19.82 -8.08 6.72
C SER A 454 -19.44 -6.86 7.53
N SER A 455 -20.28 -5.82 7.49
CA SER A 455 -20.06 -4.61 8.29
C SER A 455 -21.36 -3.87 8.57
N VAL A 456 -21.32 -2.92 9.49
CA VAL A 456 -22.41 -1.96 9.66
C VAL A 456 -22.54 -1.08 8.41
N ILE A 457 -23.77 -0.71 8.05
CA ILE A 457 -24.03 0.09 6.83
C ILE A 457 -23.59 1.56 6.97
N ASN A 458 -23.59 2.10 8.19
CA ASN A 458 -23.36 3.53 8.47
C ASN A 458 -22.09 4.13 7.83
N PRO A 459 -20.89 3.51 7.91
CA PRO A 459 -19.68 4.07 7.31
C PRO A 459 -19.80 4.31 5.80
N TYR A 460 -20.55 3.48 5.07
CA TYR A 460 -20.74 3.66 3.62
C TYR A 460 -21.65 4.84 3.29
N LEU A 461 -22.53 5.22 4.23
CA LEU A 461 -23.49 6.31 4.06
C LEU A 461 -22.95 7.67 4.51
N TYR A 462 -22.07 7.71 5.52
CA TYR A 462 -21.68 8.97 6.18
C TYR A 462 -20.19 9.30 6.13
N ASP A 463 -19.33 8.28 6.05
CA ASP A 463 -17.88 8.50 6.03
C ASP A 463 -17.41 8.57 4.59
N GLU A 464 -17.32 9.79 4.07
CA GLU A 464 -16.82 10.04 2.72
C GLU A 464 -15.34 9.63 2.54
N THR A 465 -14.60 9.37 3.63
CA THR A 465 -13.23 8.81 3.57
C THR A 465 -13.22 7.28 3.50
N LYS A 466 -14.35 6.61 3.79
CA LYS A 466 -14.46 5.15 3.83
C LYS A 466 -14.03 4.48 2.53
N LEU A 467 -14.41 5.07 1.39
CA LEU A 467 -14.05 4.56 0.07
C LEU A 467 -12.53 4.54 -0.11
N ARG A 468 -11.88 5.67 0.15
CA ARG A 468 -10.41 5.79 0.08
C ARG A 468 -9.72 4.84 1.06
N ASN A 469 -10.23 4.76 2.29
CA ASN A 469 -9.72 3.82 3.30
C ASN A 469 -9.81 2.35 2.82
N MET A 470 -10.88 1.98 2.12
CA MET A 470 -11.02 0.64 1.54
C MET A 470 -10.05 0.40 0.38
N VAL A 471 -9.82 1.39 -0.48
CA VAL A 471 -8.83 1.29 -1.57
C VAL A 471 -7.43 1.04 -1.00
N TYR A 472 -6.97 1.87 -0.08
CA TYR A 472 -5.65 1.70 0.54
C TYR A 472 -5.54 0.42 1.38
N GLY A 473 -6.64 0.01 2.03
CA GLY A 473 -6.73 -1.26 2.73
C GLY A 473 -6.51 -2.46 1.80
N GLU A 474 -7.14 -2.45 0.62
CA GLU A 474 -6.97 -3.51 -0.37
C GLU A 474 -5.54 -3.57 -0.92
N ILE A 475 -4.99 -2.41 -1.31
CA ILE A 475 -3.61 -2.29 -1.78
C ILE A 475 -2.62 -2.80 -0.73
N LYS A 476 -2.86 -2.53 0.55
CA LYS A 476 -2.02 -3.03 1.66
C LYS A 476 -2.01 -4.56 1.69
N GLU A 477 -3.17 -5.20 1.61
CA GLU A 477 -3.27 -6.66 1.68
C GLU A 477 -2.68 -7.34 0.43
N GLU A 478 -2.81 -6.72 -0.74
CA GLU A 478 -2.18 -7.23 -1.95
C GLU A 478 -0.66 -7.04 -1.93
N LEU A 479 -0.15 -5.89 -1.48
CA LEU A 479 1.28 -5.70 -1.30
C LEU A 479 1.85 -6.69 -0.28
N LYS A 480 1.12 -7.03 0.79
CA LYS A 480 1.53 -8.11 1.70
C LYS A 480 1.57 -9.47 1.03
N TYR A 481 0.61 -9.77 0.16
CA TYR A 481 0.65 -11.01 -0.62
C TYR A 481 1.88 -11.06 -1.54
N VAL A 482 2.18 -9.95 -2.23
CA VAL A 482 3.31 -9.85 -3.17
C VAL A 482 4.66 -9.86 -2.45
N LEU A 483 4.80 -9.04 -1.41
CA LEU A 483 6.08 -8.71 -0.75
C LEU A 483 6.27 -9.41 0.60
N GLY A 484 5.31 -10.21 1.05
CA GLY A 484 5.24 -10.69 2.44
C GLY A 484 4.91 -9.57 3.42
N ASP A 485 4.93 -9.85 4.72
CA ASP A 485 4.57 -8.87 5.76
C ASP A 485 5.33 -7.55 5.60
N LEU A 486 4.57 -6.47 5.47
CA LEU A 486 5.08 -5.10 5.47
C LEU A 486 5.44 -4.74 6.92
N LYS A 487 6.63 -5.16 7.37
CA LYS A 487 7.16 -4.87 8.71
C LYS A 487 7.57 -3.40 8.84
#